data_AF-F0GJ11-F1
#
_entry.id   AF-F0GJ11-F1
#
_cell.length_a   1.000
_cell.length_b   1.000
_cell.length_c   1.000
_cell.angle_alpha   90.00
_cell.angle_beta   90.00
_cell.angle_gamma   90.00
#
_symmetry.space_group_name_H-M   'P 1'
#
loop_
_entity.id
_entity.type
_entity.pdbx_description
1 polymer ?
#
loop_
_entity_poly.entity_id
_entity_poly.type
_entity_poly.pdbx_seq_one_letter_code
_entity_poly.pdbx_strand_id
1 'polypeptide(L)' 'HPTRQWLQADRPGVYRGQCSQYCGAQHAHMAFEVVAEPPAAFRAWLDAQRQPAPPPGTAAERHGQHVFGARCAACHTV' A
#
# COMPACT_ATOMS: atom_id res chain seq x y z
N HIS A 1 0.11 24.27 9.96
CA HIS A 1 -0.50 24.42 8.63
C HIS A 1 -0.22 23.15 7.80
N PRO A 2 -1.22 22.45 7.25
CA PRO A 2 -0.98 21.29 6.39
C PRO A 2 -0.63 21.73 4.96
N THR A 3 0.47 21.20 4.42
CA THR A 3 0.83 21.33 2.99
C THR A 3 -0.04 20.41 2.14
N ARG A 4 -0.44 20.84 0.94
CA ARG A 4 -1.22 20.05 -0.02
C ARG A 4 -0.53 20.01 -1.38
N GLN A 5 -0.60 18.87 -2.06
CA GLN A 5 -0.18 18.67 -3.44
C GLN A 5 -1.30 17.95 -4.20
N TRP A 6 -1.48 18.27 -5.48
CA TRP A 6 -2.53 17.70 -6.33
C TRP A 6 -1.92 17.06 -7.56
N LEU A 7 -2.46 15.91 -7.95
CA LEU A 7 -2.18 15.23 -9.21
C LEU A 7 -3.51 15.01 -9.93
N GLN A 8 -3.59 15.43 -11.19
CA GLN A 8 -4.68 15.10 -12.08
C GLN A 8 -4.22 13.95 -13.00
N ALA A 9 -4.85 12.79 -12.91
CA ALA A 9 -4.52 11.60 -13.69
C ALA A 9 -5.59 11.38 -14.79
N ASP A 10 -5.45 12.06 -15.92
CA ASP A 10 -6.43 11.99 -17.02
C ASP A 10 -6.41 10.67 -17.79
N ARG A 11 -5.40 9.83 -17.57
CA ARG A 11 -5.25 8.53 -18.22
C ARG A 11 -4.97 7.45 -17.17
N PRO A 12 -5.58 6.25 -17.28
CA PRO A 12 -5.18 5.12 -16.46
C PRO A 12 -3.70 4.78 -16.64
N GLY A 13 -3.05 4.34 -15.57
CA GLY A 13 -1.65 3.97 -15.58
C GLY A 13 -0.95 4.15 -14.24
N VAL A 14 0.34 3.82 -14.20
CA VAL A 14 1.19 3.97 -13.02
C VAL A 14 2.03 5.23 -13.16
N TYR A 15 1.86 6.15 -12.21
CA TYR A 15 2.62 7.39 -12.12
C TYR A 15 3.64 7.26 -10.97
N ARG A 16 4.93 7.26 -11.29
CA ARG A 16 5.99 7.19 -10.28
C ARG A 16 6.24 8.57 -9.67
N GLY A 17 6.17 8.64 -8.34
CA GLY A 17 6.54 9.81 -7.54
C GLY A 17 7.88 9.61 -6.83
N GLN A 18 8.57 10.71 -6.57
CA GLN A 18 9.83 10.74 -5.83
C GLN A 18 9.85 11.94 -4.89
N CYS A 19 10.55 11.80 -3.77
CA CYS A 19 10.80 12.93 -2.88
C CYS A 19 11.56 14.03 -3.64
N SER A 20 11.02 15.25 -3.67
CA SER A 20 11.59 16.36 -4.43
C SER A 20 12.54 17.25 -3.60
N GLN A 21 12.83 16.87 -2.36
CA GLN A 21 13.67 17.62 -1.43
C GLN A 21 14.49 16.66 -0.56
N TYR A 22 15.76 16.96 -0.34
CA TYR A 22 16.61 16.14 0.53
C TYR A 22 15.96 15.97 1.92
N CYS A 23 15.76 14.71 2.30
CA CYS A 23 15.05 14.31 3.53
C CYS A 23 15.86 13.38 4.44
N GLY A 24 17.13 13.09 4.09
CA GLY A 24 18.02 12.20 4.84
C GLY A 24 18.81 11.26 3.93
N ALA A 25 19.60 10.36 4.54
CA ALA A 25 20.48 9.44 3.81
C ALA A 25 19.75 8.55 2.79
N GLN A 26 18.50 8.17 3.08
CA GLN A 26 17.67 7.34 2.21
C GLN A 26 16.88 8.15 1.15
N HIS A 27 17.20 9.44 0.96
CA HIS A 27 16.46 10.34 0.06
C HIS A 27 16.28 9.77 -1.36
N ALA A 28 17.34 9.22 -1.95
CA ALA A 28 17.30 8.64 -3.30
C ALA A 28 16.41 7.39 -3.41
N HIS A 29 16.07 6.75 -2.28
CA HIS A 29 15.22 5.57 -2.21
C HIS A 29 13.76 5.92 -1.87
N MET A 30 13.45 7.18 -1.54
CA MET A 30 12.11 7.63 -1.18
C MET A 30 11.24 7.86 -2.44
N ALA A 31 10.71 6.77 -2.97
CA ALA A 31 9.80 6.75 -4.12
C ALA A 31 8.44 6.13 -3.74
N PHE A 32 7.41 6.47 -4.52
CA PHE A 32 6.07 5.89 -4.40
C PHE A 32 5.40 5.80 -5.78
N GLU A 33 4.29 5.10 -5.87
CA GLU A 33 3.50 4.97 -7.09
C GLU A 33 2.06 5.43 -6.83
N VAL A 34 1.49 6.13 -7.82
CA VAL A 34 0.06 6.37 -7.91
C VAL A 34 -0.47 5.49 -9.03
N VAL A 35 -1.30 4.50 -8.69
CA VAL A 35 -1.98 3.66 -9.67
C VAL A 35 -3.34 4.30 -9.98
N ALA A 36 -3.45 4.92 -11.15
CA ALA A 36 -4.69 5.51 -11.63
C ALA A 36 -5.53 4.45 -12.35
N GLU A 37 -6.58 3.99 -11.69
CA GLU A 37 -7.52 3.03 -12.23
C GLU A 37 -8.75 3.71 -12.84
N PRO A 38 -9.41 3.11 -13.85
CA PRO A 38 -10.75 3.53 -14.24
C PRO A 38 -11.71 3.52 -13.02
N PRO A 39 -12.66 4.47 -12.90
CA PRO A 39 -13.46 4.62 -11.68
C PRO A 39 -14.21 3.36 -11.24
N ALA A 40 -14.68 2.53 -12.18
CA ALA A 40 -15.33 1.27 -11.86
C ALA A 40 -14.38 0.24 -11.25
N ALA A 41 -13.16 0.11 -11.79
CA ALA A 41 -12.13 -0.79 -11.28
C ALA A 41 -11.65 -0.35 -9.89
N PHE A 42 -11.44 0.95 -9.69
CA PHE A 42 -11.06 1.48 -8.37
C PHE A 42 -12.11 1.17 -7.29
N ARG A 43 -13.40 1.37 -7.60
CA ARG A 43 -14.49 1.04 -6.65
C ARG A 43 -14.53 -0.45 -6.32
N ALA A 44 -14.45 -1.31 -7.34
CA ALA A 44 -14.42 -2.77 -7.13
C ALA A 44 -13.23 -3.20 -6.27
N TRP A 45 -12.04 -2.64 -6.53
CA TRP A 45 -10.86 -2.88 -5.72
C TRP A 45 -11.06 -2.41 -4.26
N LEU A 46 -11.59 -1.20 -4.06
CA LEU A 46 -11.84 -0.65 -2.73
C LEU A 46 -12.83 -1.50 -1.92
N ASP A 47 -13.91 -1.97 -2.55
CA ASP A 47 -14.90 -2.83 -1.92
C ASP A 47 -14.32 -4.18 -1.52
N ALA A 48 -13.41 -4.74 -2.33
CA ALA A 48 -12.69 -5.96 -2.03
C ALA A 48 -11.69 -5.77 -0.88
N GLN A 49 -10.93 -4.67 -0.84
CA GLN A 49 -9.97 -4.38 0.24
C GLN A 49 -10.62 -4.21 1.60
N ARG A 50 -11.91 -3.84 1.65
CA ARG A 50 -12.67 -3.69 2.89
C ARG A 50 -13.17 -5.02 3.45
N GLN A 51 -13.13 -6.11 2.67
CA GLN A 51 -13.56 -7.40 3.16
C GLN A 51 -12.55 -7.96 4.16
N PRO A 52 -12.99 -8.68 5.21
CA PRO A 52 -12.09 -9.36 6.12
C PRO A 52 -11.19 -10.34 5.37
N ALA A 53 -9.93 -10.44 5.80
CA ALA A 53 -9.05 -11.50 5.31
C ALA A 53 -9.64 -12.88 5.66
N PRO A 54 -9.61 -13.85 4.73
CA PRO A 54 -10.03 -15.21 5.04
C PRO A 54 -9.10 -15.83 6.09
N PRO A 55 -9.63 -16.72 6.96
CA PRO A 55 -8.80 -17.41 7.93
C PRO A 55 -7.82 -18.37 7.22
N PRO A 56 -6.65 -18.66 7.83
CA PRO A 56 -5.67 -19.57 7.26
C PRO A 56 -6.22 -21.00 7.13
N GLY A 57 -6.30 -21.51 5.90
CA GLY A 57 -6.84 -22.83 5.58
C GLY A 57 -5.80 -23.95 5.68
N THR A 58 -4.54 -23.67 5.37
CA THR A 58 -3.45 -24.65 5.32
C THR A 58 -2.57 -24.62 6.58
N ALA A 59 -1.80 -25.69 6.79
CA ALA A 59 -0.82 -25.74 7.88
C ALA A 59 0.27 -24.67 7.72
N ALA A 60 0.70 -24.42 6.48
CA ALA A 60 1.68 -23.39 6.18
C ALA A 60 1.15 -21.98 6.49
N GLU A 61 -0.11 -21.68 6.14
CA GLU A 61 -0.72 -20.37 6.46
C GLU A 61 -0.87 -20.16 7.96
N ARG A 62 -1.29 -21.19 8.72
CA ARG A 62 -1.37 -21.10 10.19
C ARG A 62 0.00 -20.88 10.82
N HIS A 63 1.02 -21.57 10.32
CA HIS A 63 2.39 -21.35 10.77
C HIS A 63 2.87 -19.93 10.45
N GLY A 64 2.61 -19.45 9.23
CA GLY A 64 2.94 -18.08 8.81
C GLY A 64 2.26 -17.03 9.67
N GLN A 65 0.98 -17.21 10.00
CA GLN A 65 0.25 -16.32 10.91
C GLN A 65 0.91 -16.25 12.29
N HIS A 66 1.30 -17.40 12.86
CA HIS A 66 2.00 -17.44 14.14
C HIS A 66 3.36 -16.72 14.09
N VAL A 67 4.16 -16.96 13.04
CA VAL A 67 5.45 -16.27 12.85
C VAL A 67 5.25 -14.76 12.73
N PHE A 68 4.26 -14.32 11.93
CA PHE A 68 3.95 -12.91 11.77
C PHE A 68 3.58 -12.24 13.11
N GLY A 69 2.68 -12.87 13.87
CA GLY A 69 2.28 -12.38 15.20
C GLY A 69 3.45 -12.25 16.17
N ALA A 70 4.37 -13.20 16.15
CA ALA A 70 5.50 -13.23 17.08
C ALA A 70 6.66 -12.27 16.70
N ARG A 71 6.81 -11.93 15.42
CA ARG A 71 8.04 -11.26 14.91
C ARG A 71 7.78 -9.94 14.19
N CYS A 72 6.63 -9.80 13.54
CA CYS A 72 6.35 -8.70 12.61
C CYS A 72 5.30 -7.73 13.18
N ALA A 73 4.34 -8.27 13.93
CA ALA A 73 3.15 -7.53 14.38
C ALA A 73 3.43 -6.37 15.34
N ALA A 74 4.63 -6.27 15.91
CA ALA A 74 5.03 -5.13 16.73
C ALA A 74 5.14 -3.83 15.93
N CYS A 75 5.44 -3.91 14.63
CA CYS A 75 5.63 -2.75 13.75
C CYS A 75 4.67 -2.74 12.55
N HIS A 76 4.15 -3.90 12.13
CA HIS A 76 3.30 -4.03 10.95
C HIS A 76 1.91 -4.53 11.32
N THR A 77 0.87 -3.82 10.88
CA THR A 77 -0.53 -4.25 10.98
C THR A 77 -0.98 -4.84 9.65
N VAL A 78 -1.78 -5.90 9.71
CA VAL A 78 -2.36 -6.61 8.57
C VAL A 78 -3.85 -6.79 8.75
#